data_AF-A0A1W5YSK6-F1
#
_entry.id   AF-A0A1W5YSK6-F1
#
_cell.length_a   1.000
_cell.length_b   1.000
_cell.length_c   1.000
_cell.angle_alpha   90.00
_cell.angle_beta   90.00
_cell.angle_gamma   90.00
#
_symmetry.space_group_name_H-M   'P 1'
#
loop_
_entity.id
_entity.type
_entity.pdbx_description
1 polymer ?
#
loop_
_entity_poly.entity_id
_entity_poly.type
_entity_poly.pdbx_seq_one_letter_code
_entity_poly.pdbx_strand_id
1 'polypeptide(L)'
;LNIPLTIPEMALPFTTLTTPQVKEFSLWEEAGLKKVLKTTKQSFDLNVKIQYMKNKNQHSISVPLESVYVFIHRNINDFMGKFEKARDKTLGFLAKSYNEARFKFNKSLNEQPRTFQIPGYTIPVINLEASPFTVEMLPFDYMIPKEIITPNFTIPGSDFSVSSYNLALPFLELPDLQIPGYLPQFSLPEFKAMSFPVPALGNITCDFSFKSSLITLNTNAGLYNQSDLVAHFVSSSSSVF
;
A
#
# COMPACT_ATOMS: atom_id res chain seq x y z
N LEU A 1 -35.82 18.75 40.33
CA LEU A 1 -35.45 18.01 39.10
C LEU A 1 -35.47 18.88 37.84
N ASN A 2 -35.35 20.21 37.95
CA ASN A 2 -35.26 21.10 36.78
C ASN A 2 -33.81 21.37 36.37
N ILE A 3 -32.86 20.58 36.85
CA ILE A 3 -31.45 20.73 36.47
C ILE A 3 -31.30 20.06 35.11
N PRO A 4 -31.03 20.81 34.04
CA PRO A 4 -30.88 20.25 32.71
C PRO A 4 -29.68 19.31 32.65
N LEU A 5 -29.87 18.13 32.08
CA LEU A 5 -28.79 17.19 31.76
C LEU A 5 -28.23 17.51 30.38
N THR A 6 -26.90 17.40 30.27
CA THR A 6 -26.20 17.50 28.99
C THR A 6 -25.40 16.23 28.77
N ILE A 7 -25.70 15.53 27.69
CA ILE A 7 -24.97 14.35 27.24
C ILE A 7 -24.11 14.77 26.05
N PRO A 8 -22.77 14.69 26.14
CA PRO A 8 -21.90 15.07 25.05
C PRO A 8 -22.02 14.08 23.88
N GLU A 9 -21.62 14.53 22.71
CA GLU A 9 -21.42 13.65 21.56
C GLU A 9 -20.31 12.64 21.88
N MET A 10 -20.56 11.36 21.60
CA MET A 10 -19.62 10.27 21.86
C MET A 10 -19.41 9.45 20.58
N ALA A 11 -18.16 9.10 20.29
CA ALA A 11 -17.83 8.21 19.20
C ALA A 11 -18.17 6.76 19.58
N LEU A 12 -18.99 6.10 18.76
CA LEU A 12 -19.32 4.69 18.99
C LEU A 12 -18.13 3.80 18.57
N PRO A 13 -17.59 2.97 19.47
CA PRO A 13 -16.41 2.18 19.18
C PRO A 13 -16.68 1.22 18.01
N PHE A 14 -15.69 1.10 17.12
CA PHE A 14 -15.72 0.26 15.91
C PHE A 14 -16.71 0.69 14.83
N THR A 15 -17.24 1.91 14.90
CA THR A 15 -18.07 2.52 13.84
C THR A 15 -17.63 3.95 13.55
N THR A 16 -18.03 4.51 12.40
CA THR A 16 -17.86 5.94 12.10
C THR A 16 -19.02 6.80 12.64
N LEU A 17 -19.95 6.20 13.38
CA LEU A 17 -21.14 6.86 13.89
C LEU A 17 -20.85 7.54 15.23
N THR A 18 -21.39 8.74 15.40
CA THR A 18 -21.36 9.47 16.67
C THR A 18 -22.77 9.57 17.24
N THR A 19 -22.89 9.52 18.57
CA THR A 19 -24.17 9.78 19.23
C THR A 19 -24.45 11.27 19.19
N PRO A 20 -25.66 11.72 18.84
CA PRO A 20 -25.99 13.14 18.81
C PRO A 20 -25.85 13.78 20.20
N GLN A 21 -25.38 15.02 20.23
CA GLN A 21 -25.31 15.79 21.47
C GLN A 21 -26.71 16.13 21.97
N VAL A 22 -26.99 15.83 23.24
CA VAL A 22 -28.24 16.21 23.91
C VAL A 22 -27.91 17.33 24.89
N LYS A 23 -28.41 18.54 24.64
CA LYS A 23 -28.29 19.70 25.53
C LYS A 23 -29.60 19.95 26.24
N GLU A 24 -29.49 20.44 27.47
CA GLU A 24 -30.62 21.01 28.22
C GLU A 24 -31.79 20.05 28.48
N PHE A 25 -31.52 18.75 28.58
CA PHE A 25 -32.56 17.75 28.78
C PHE A 25 -33.11 17.81 30.22
N SER A 26 -34.31 18.37 30.36
CA SER A 26 -35.01 18.44 31.64
C SER A 26 -35.79 17.15 31.89
N LEU A 27 -35.32 16.33 32.84
CA LEU A 27 -36.08 15.15 33.28
C LEU A 27 -37.50 15.51 33.74
N TRP A 28 -37.67 16.71 34.32
CA TRP A 28 -38.98 17.16 34.80
C TRP A 28 -40.01 17.37 33.69
N GLU A 29 -39.61 18.02 32.60
CA GLU A 29 -40.49 18.34 31.47
C GLU A 29 -40.52 17.20 30.44
N GLU A 30 -39.36 16.71 30.02
CA GLU A 30 -39.21 15.77 28.89
C GLU A 30 -39.48 14.32 29.28
N ALA A 31 -39.10 13.89 30.50
CA ALA A 31 -39.40 12.53 30.96
C ALA A 31 -40.82 12.39 31.54
N GLY A 32 -41.67 13.42 31.41
CA GLY A 32 -43.07 13.39 31.82
C GLY A 32 -43.31 13.39 33.32
N LEU A 33 -42.27 13.61 34.15
CA LEU A 33 -42.38 13.62 35.61
C LEU A 33 -43.37 14.66 36.12
N LYS A 34 -43.47 15.83 35.47
CA LYS A 34 -44.49 16.85 35.75
C LYS A 34 -45.93 16.36 35.62
N LYS A 35 -46.18 15.37 34.75
CA LYS A 35 -47.52 14.78 34.56
C LYS A 35 -47.86 13.77 35.65
N VAL A 36 -46.84 13.14 36.25
CA VAL A 36 -46.98 12.09 37.26
C VAL A 36 -46.95 12.67 38.68
N LEU A 37 -46.10 13.68 38.93
CA LEU A 37 -45.92 14.35 40.22
C LEU A 37 -46.71 15.67 40.23
N LYS A 38 -47.96 15.63 40.71
CA LYS A 38 -48.85 16.81 40.77
C LYS A 38 -48.34 17.92 41.71
N THR A 39 -47.49 17.61 42.71
CA THR A 39 -46.92 18.61 43.62
C THR A 39 -45.40 18.40 43.79
N THR A 40 -44.67 19.49 43.97
CA THR A 40 -43.20 19.48 44.15
C THR A 40 -42.74 19.07 45.54
N LYS A 41 -43.66 18.82 46.48
CA LYS A 41 -43.41 18.38 47.86
C LYS A 41 -43.68 16.89 48.05
N GLN A 42 -43.30 16.05 47.09
CA GLN A 42 -43.44 14.60 47.17
C GLN A 42 -42.08 13.93 47.06
N SER A 43 -41.82 12.99 47.96
CA SER A 43 -40.68 12.07 47.84
C SER A 43 -41.08 10.94 46.89
N PHE A 44 -40.16 10.55 46.02
CA PHE A 44 -40.32 9.40 45.14
C PHE A 44 -39.02 8.63 45.05
N ASP A 45 -39.13 7.33 44.89
CA ASP A 45 -38.02 6.43 44.60
C ASP A 45 -38.00 6.16 43.10
N LEU A 46 -36.86 6.44 42.46
CA LEU A 46 -36.62 6.16 41.05
C LEU A 46 -35.44 5.21 40.94
N ASN A 47 -35.65 4.07 40.29
CA ASN A 47 -34.61 3.11 39.95
C ASN A 47 -34.65 2.83 38.45
N VAL A 48 -33.50 2.95 37.80
CA VAL A 48 -33.30 2.69 36.38
C VAL A 48 -32.08 1.82 36.22
N LYS A 49 -32.26 0.63 35.65
CA LYS A 49 -31.19 -0.31 35.34
C LYS A 49 -31.20 -0.62 33.86
N ILE A 50 -30.16 -0.18 33.16
CA ILE A 50 -29.95 -0.45 31.74
C ILE A 50 -28.76 -1.40 31.62
N GLN A 51 -28.93 -2.52 30.93
CA GLN A 51 -27.89 -3.53 30.75
C GLN A 51 -27.76 -3.90 29.27
N TYR A 52 -26.53 -3.84 28.75
CA TYR A 52 -26.19 -4.31 27.42
C TYR A 52 -25.30 -5.54 27.53
N MET A 53 -25.73 -6.66 26.95
CA MET A 53 -24.96 -7.89 26.86
C MET A 53 -24.53 -8.12 25.41
N LYS A 54 -23.25 -7.87 25.12
CA LYS A 54 -22.68 -8.09 23.78
C LYS A 54 -22.82 -9.55 23.36
N ASN A 55 -23.28 -9.78 22.13
CA ASN A 55 -23.38 -11.12 21.57
C ASN A 55 -21.98 -11.61 21.11
N LYS A 56 -21.67 -12.88 21.37
CA LYS A 56 -20.42 -13.52 20.93
C LYS A 56 -20.53 -14.07 19.51
N ASN A 57 -21.74 -14.24 19.00
CA ASN A 57 -21.99 -14.70 17.64
C ASN A 57 -21.58 -13.62 16.64
N GLN A 58 -21.07 -14.06 15.48
CA GLN A 58 -20.66 -13.21 14.38
C GLN A 58 -21.40 -13.64 13.13
N HIS A 59 -21.81 -12.67 12.32
CA HIS A 59 -22.34 -12.91 10.98
C HIS A 59 -21.29 -12.54 9.95
N SER A 60 -21.17 -13.37 8.92
CA SER A 60 -20.25 -13.12 7.82
C SER A 60 -20.97 -12.33 6.75
N ILE A 61 -20.44 -11.17 6.39
CA ILE A 61 -20.92 -10.43 5.22
C ILE A 61 -20.03 -10.83 4.05
N SER A 62 -20.64 -11.38 3.00
CA SER A 62 -19.96 -11.73 1.76
C SER A 62 -19.77 -10.50 0.90
N VAL A 63 -18.56 -10.29 0.38
CA VAL A 63 -18.30 -9.27 -0.63
C VAL A 63 -18.78 -9.78 -2.00
N PRO A 64 -19.68 -9.08 -2.71
CA PRO A 64 -20.19 -9.51 -4.01
C PRO A 64 -19.15 -9.30 -5.12
N LEU A 65 -18.20 -10.23 -5.22
CA LEU A 65 -17.12 -10.23 -6.20
C LEU A 65 -17.60 -10.33 -7.66
N GLU A 66 -18.82 -10.80 -7.88
CA GLU A 66 -19.41 -10.94 -9.22
C GLU A 66 -19.44 -9.60 -9.98
N SER A 67 -19.80 -8.53 -9.28
CA SER A 67 -19.84 -7.18 -9.86
C SER A 67 -18.45 -6.68 -10.27
N VAL A 68 -17.44 -7.00 -9.47
CA VAL A 68 -16.03 -6.70 -9.74
C VAL A 68 -15.55 -7.49 -10.95
N TYR A 69 -15.90 -8.78 -11.03
CA TYR A 69 -15.54 -9.64 -12.15
C TYR A 69 -16.12 -9.12 -13.48
N VAL A 70 -17.41 -8.79 -13.51
CA VAL A 70 -18.09 -8.22 -14.68
C VAL A 70 -17.44 -6.90 -15.10
N PHE A 71 -17.10 -6.04 -14.14
CA PHE A 71 -16.42 -4.78 -14.43
C PHE A 71 -15.05 -4.99 -15.07
N ILE A 72 -14.22 -5.88 -14.52
CA ILE A 72 -12.89 -6.15 -15.09
C ILE A 72 -13.02 -6.80 -16.47
N HIS A 73 -13.90 -7.80 -16.62
CA HIS A 73 -14.12 -8.47 -17.90
C HIS A 73 -14.55 -7.50 -19.00
N ARG A 74 -15.41 -6.52 -18.68
CA ARG A 74 -15.85 -5.50 -19.64
C ARG A 74 -14.71 -4.59 -20.12
N ASN A 75 -13.75 -4.27 -19.24
CA ASN A 75 -12.70 -3.28 -19.51
C ASN A 75 -11.35 -3.90 -19.92
N ILE A 76 -11.19 -5.22 -19.79
CA ILE A 76 -9.89 -5.86 -19.98
C ILE A 76 -9.38 -5.73 -21.41
N ASN A 77 -10.25 -5.82 -22.41
CA ASN A 77 -9.87 -5.72 -23.82
C ASN A 77 -9.32 -4.32 -24.16
N ASP A 78 -9.97 -3.27 -23.65
CA ASP A 78 -9.53 -1.89 -23.84
C ASP A 78 -8.19 -1.63 -23.14
N PHE A 79 -8.02 -2.17 -21.93
CA PHE A 79 -6.76 -2.12 -21.21
C PHE A 79 -5.64 -2.82 -21.97
N MET A 80 -5.89 -4.04 -22.47
CA MET A 80 -4.94 -4.82 -23.26
C MET A 80 -4.52 -4.08 -24.52
N GLY A 81 -5.47 -3.51 -25.27
CA GLY A 81 -5.16 -2.73 -26.47
C GLY A 81 -4.32 -1.48 -26.19
N LYS A 82 -4.51 -0.82 -25.04
CA LYS A 82 -3.65 0.32 -24.63
C LYS A 82 -2.26 -0.15 -24.22
N PHE A 83 -2.18 -1.26 -23.50
CA PHE A 83 -0.92 -1.86 -23.07
C PHE A 83 -0.05 -2.29 -24.27
N GLU A 84 -0.65 -2.98 -25.25
CA GLU A 84 0.02 -3.38 -26.49
C GLU A 84 0.62 -2.18 -27.22
N LYS A 85 -0.16 -1.10 -27.41
CA LYS A 85 0.34 0.12 -28.05
C LYS A 85 1.51 0.76 -27.31
N ALA A 86 1.44 0.82 -25.98
CA ALA A 86 2.51 1.38 -25.16
C ALA A 86 3.79 0.53 -25.26
N ARG A 87 3.63 -0.79 -25.23
CA ARG A 87 4.71 -1.77 -25.38
C ARG A 87 5.37 -1.66 -26.75
N ASP A 88 4.61 -1.69 -27.84
CA ASP A 88 5.14 -1.62 -29.21
C ASP A 88 5.92 -0.32 -29.45
N LYS A 89 5.41 0.80 -28.91
CA LYS A 89 6.13 2.08 -28.93
C LYS A 89 7.45 2.01 -28.17
N THR A 90 7.47 1.37 -27.01
CA THR A 90 8.65 1.24 -26.15
C THR A 90 9.69 0.31 -26.78
N LEU A 91 9.26 -0.84 -27.31
CA LEU A 91 10.12 -1.78 -28.02
C LEU A 91 10.66 -1.16 -29.30
N GLY A 92 9.84 -0.44 -30.06
CA GLY A 92 10.29 0.29 -31.25
C GLY A 92 11.33 1.36 -30.92
N PHE A 93 11.16 2.09 -29.81
CA PHE A 93 12.15 3.04 -29.32
C PHE A 93 13.47 2.37 -28.92
N LEU A 94 13.41 1.28 -28.15
CA LEU A 94 14.58 0.51 -27.74
C LEU A 94 15.33 -0.08 -28.95
N ALA A 95 14.61 -0.67 -29.89
CA ALA A 95 15.19 -1.22 -31.11
C ALA A 95 15.89 -0.14 -31.93
N LYS A 96 15.24 1.01 -32.11
CA LYS A 96 15.81 2.16 -32.84
C LYS A 96 17.07 2.68 -32.16
N SER A 97 17.02 2.88 -30.84
CA SER A 97 18.16 3.37 -30.05
C SER A 97 19.34 2.40 -30.11
N TYR A 98 19.08 1.11 -29.94
CA TYR A 98 20.11 0.07 -30.04
C TYR A 98 20.73 0.02 -31.45
N ASN A 99 19.91 0.03 -32.50
CA ASN A 99 20.41 0.02 -33.88
C ASN A 99 21.23 1.27 -34.22
N GLU A 100 20.83 2.44 -33.73
CA GLU A 100 21.60 3.68 -33.89
C GLU A 100 22.94 3.62 -33.16
N ALA A 101 22.96 3.11 -31.93
CA ALA A 101 24.20 2.91 -31.16
C ALA A 101 25.13 1.90 -31.85
N ARG A 102 24.58 0.78 -32.33
CA ARG A 102 25.31 -0.25 -33.08
C ARG A 102 25.91 0.30 -34.37
N PHE A 103 25.15 1.12 -35.10
CA PHE A 103 25.65 1.79 -36.30
C PHE A 103 26.80 2.74 -35.99
N LYS A 104 26.68 3.60 -34.96
CA LYS A 104 27.76 4.52 -34.55
C LYS A 104 29.00 3.75 -34.10
N PHE A 105 28.83 2.70 -33.30
CA PHE A 105 29.91 1.85 -32.82
C PHE A 105 30.66 1.16 -33.98
N ASN A 106 29.93 0.54 -34.91
CA ASN A 106 30.53 -0.10 -36.09
C ASN A 106 31.20 0.90 -37.03
N LYS A 107 30.61 2.10 -37.19
CA LYS A 107 31.23 3.18 -37.97
C LYS A 107 32.58 3.57 -37.36
N SER A 108 32.63 3.79 -36.04
CA SER A 108 33.88 4.12 -35.35
C SER A 108 34.93 3.01 -35.49
N LEU A 109 34.56 1.73 -35.35
CA LEU A 109 35.49 0.60 -35.53
C LEU A 109 36.15 0.53 -36.92
N ASN A 110 35.49 1.05 -37.95
CA ASN A 110 36.02 1.08 -39.32
C ASN A 110 36.94 2.29 -39.59
N GLU A 111 37.10 3.20 -38.64
CA GLU A 111 38.06 4.31 -38.76
C GLU A 111 39.49 3.83 -38.47
N GLN A 112 40.48 4.51 -39.06
CA GLN A 112 41.89 4.12 -38.93
C GLN A 112 42.34 4.22 -37.46
N PRO A 113 43.02 3.19 -36.91
CA PRO A 113 43.60 3.26 -35.58
C PRO A 113 44.56 4.44 -35.45
N ARG A 114 44.52 5.15 -34.32
CA ARG A 114 45.46 6.24 -34.06
C ARG A 114 46.69 5.68 -33.37
N THR A 115 47.83 5.75 -34.04
CA THR A 115 49.11 5.33 -33.47
C THR A 115 49.75 6.50 -32.73
N PHE A 116 50.06 6.32 -31.45
CA PHE A 116 50.81 7.27 -30.64
C PHE A 116 52.20 6.72 -30.32
N GLN A 117 53.22 7.55 -30.52
CA GLN A 117 54.58 7.26 -30.07
C GLN A 117 54.78 7.89 -28.71
N ILE A 118 55.04 7.05 -27.71
CA ILE A 118 55.36 7.52 -26.36
C ILE A 118 56.88 7.63 -26.27
N PRO A 119 57.43 8.83 -26.03
CA PRO A 119 58.87 9.02 -25.90
C PRO A 119 59.38 8.30 -24.66
N GLY A 120 60.66 7.91 -24.67
CA GLY A 120 61.29 7.30 -23.51
C GLY A 120 61.29 8.23 -22.30
N TYR A 121 61.07 7.68 -21.12
CA TYR A 121 61.02 8.45 -19.87
C TYR A 121 61.63 7.66 -18.72
N THR A 122 62.16 8.36 -17.73
CA THR A 122 62.72 7.74 -16.52
C THR A 122 61.69 7.74 -15.41
N ILE A 123 61.42 6.58 -14.82
CA ILE A 123 60.55 6.48 -13.64
C ILE A 123 61.37 6.86 -12.41
N PRO A 124 61.12 8.03 -11.78
CA PRO A 124 62.03 8.61 -10.78
C PRO A 124 62.17 7.78 -9.49
N VAL A 125 61.20 6.91 -9.18
CA VAL A 125 61.23 6.07 -7.97
C VAL A 125 62.21 4.91 -8.09
N ILE A 126 62.44 4.40 -9.30
CA ILE A 126 63.25 3.19 -9.55
C ILE A 126 64.39 3.42 -10.54
N ASN A 127 64.61 4.67 -10.99
CA ASN A 127 65.58 5.05 -12.03
C ASN A 127 65.54 4.12 -13.25
N LEU A 128 64.34 3.65 -13.59
CA LEU A 128 64.13 2.78 -14.73
C LEU A 128 63.94 3.65 -15.97
N GLU A 129 64.84 3.49 -16.93
CA GLU A 129 64.71 4.12 -18.24
C GLU A 129 63.75 3.31 -19.11
N ALA A 130 62.52 3.80 -19.26
CA ALA A 130 61.55 3.22 -20.17
C ALA A 130 61.94 3.61 -21.59
N SER A 131 62.21 2.62 -22.43
CA SER A 131 62.46 2.83 -23.86
C SER A 131 61.18 3.29 -24.58
N PRO A 132 61.30 4.06 -25.68
CA PRO A 132 60.15 4.49 -26.46
C PRO A 132 59.30 3.30 -26.91
N PHE A 133 57.98 3.47 -26.90
CA PHE A 133 57.05 2.43 -27.31
C PHE A 133 55.83 3.00 -28.02
N THR A 134 55.17 2.13 -28.76
CA THR A 134 54.04 2.48 -29.61
C THR A 134 52.74 1.97 -29.00
N VAL A 135 51.72 2.82 -29.00
CA VAL A 135 50.36 2.46 -28.60
C VAL A 135 49.42 2.68 -29.78
N GLU A 136 48.77 1.61 -30.23
CA GLU A 136 47.62 1.74 -31.13
C GLU A 136 46.37 1.99 -30.31
N MET A 137 45.74 3.14 -30.50
CA MET A 137 44.47 3.46 -29.86
C MET A 137 43.31 2.99 -30.74
N LEU A 138 42.24 2.53 -30.09
CA LEU A 138 40.96 2.34 -30.75
C LEU A 138 40.44 3.69 -31.27
N PRO A 139 39.73 3.71 -32.40
CA PRO A 139 39.21 4.92 -33.03
C PRO A 139 38.05 5.62 -32.26
N PHE A 140 37.93 5.41 -30.96
CA PHE A 140 36.92 6.08 -30.12
C PHE A 140 37.41 7.45 -29.63
N ASP A 141 36.49 8.35 -29.27
CA ASP A 141 36.83 9.62 -28.59
C ASP A 141 37.50 9.41 -27.22
N TYR A 142 37.39 8.20 -26.65
CA TYR A 142 38.03 7.79 -25.41
C TYR A 142 39.36 7.07 -25.68
N MET A 143 40.39 7.37 -24.88
CA MET A 143 41.73 6.77 -24.97
C MET A 143 41.74 5.31 -24.49
N ILE A 144 41.19 4.40 -25.30
CA ILE A 144 41.24 2.96 -25.05
C ILE A 144 42.30 2.33 -25.98
N PRO A 145 43.40 1.77 -25.43
CA PRO A 145 44.44 1.17 -26.24
C PRO A 145 43.95 -0.15 -26.86
N LYS A 146 44.10 -0.31 -28.17
CA LYS A 146 43.84 -1.54 -28.91
C LYS A 146 44.95 -2.55 -28.68
N GLU A 147 46.20 -2.08 -28.80
CA GLU A 147 47.40 -2.90 -28.70
C GLU A 147 48.53 -2.08 -28.08
N ILE A 148 49.25 -2.69 -27.12
CA ILE A 148 50.43 -2.12 -26.47
C ILE A 148 51.57 -3.09 -26.67
N ILE A 149 52.63 -2.61 -27.32
CA ILE A 149 53.87 -3.38 -27.53
C ILE A 149 54.94 -2.71 -26.68
N THR A 150 55.41 -3.40 -25.64
CA THR A 150 56.48 -2.87 -24.79
C THR A 150 57.84 -3.40 -25.27
N PRO A 151 58.92 -2.59 -25.24
CA PRO A 151 60.27 -3.05 -25.54
C PRO A 151 60.82 -3.94 -24.42
N ASN A 152 61.89 -4.69 -24.71
CA ASN A 152 62.65 -5.40 -23.69
C ASN A 152 63.31 -4.39 -22.74
N PHE A 153 63.29 -4.65 -21.43
CA PHE A 153 64.01 -3.83 -20.47
C PHE A 153 64.66 -4.68 -19.37
N THR A 154 65.73 -4.15 -18.79
CA THR A 154 66.45 -4.77 -17.66
C THR A 154 66.16 -4.00 -16.39
N ILE A 155 65.95 -4.69 -15.28
CA ILE A 155 65.74 -4.04 -13.98
C ILE A 155 67.11 -3.62 -13.43
N PRO A 156 67.38 -2.32 -13.21
CA PRO A 156 68.64 -1.86 -12.66
C PRO A 156 68.93 -2.53 -11.30
N GLY A 157 70.12 -3.13 -11.14
CA GLY A 157 70.50 -3.85 -9.93
C GLY A 157 70.07 -5.33 -9.86
N SER A 158 69.57 -5.88 -10.97
CA SER A 158 69.20 -7.30 -11.10
C SER A 158 69.63 -7.85 -12.46
N ASP A 159 69.97 -9.14 -12.52
CA ASP A 159 70.24 -9.86 -13.78
C ASP A 159 68.94 -10.24 -14.53
N PHE A 160 67.79 -9.78 -14.03
CA PHE A 160 66.48 -10.11 -14.58
C PHE A 160 66.12 -9.18 -15.75
N SER A 161 65.95 -9.77 -16.93
CA SER A 161 65.44 -9.11 -18.13
C SER A 161 63.97 -9.43 -18.34
N VAL A 162 63.16 -8.39 -18.49
CA VAL A 162 61.75 -8.52 -18.88
C VAL A 162 61.68 -8.46 -20.40
N SER A 163 61.19 -9.54 -21.00
CA SER A 163 60.95 -9.62 -22.44
C SER A 163 59.77 -8.76 -22.87
N SER A 164 59.83 -8.30 -24.11
CA SER A 164 58.76 -7.60 -24.80
C SER A 164 57.50 -8.44 -24.74
N TYR A 165 56.40 -7.81 -24.34
CA TYR A 165 55.09 -8.43 -24.36
C TYR A 165 54.15 -7.56 -25.18
N ASN A 166 53.21 -8.24 -25.82
CA ASN A 166 52.13 -7.65 -26.59
C ASN A 166 50.84 -7.80 -25.79
N LEU A 167 50.24 -6.68 -25.41
CA LEU A 167 48.93 -6.64 -24.77
C LEU A 167 47.90 -6.14 -25.78
N ALA A 168 47.13 -7.07 -26.35
CA ALA A 168 46.02 -6.77 -27.25
C ALA A 168 44.67 -6.93 -26.53
N LEU A 169 43.78 -5.94 -26.68
CA LEU A 169 42.39 -6.09 -26.23
C LEU A 169 41.62 -6.99 -27.21
N PRO A 170 40.74 -7.89 -26.71
CA PRO A 170 39.86 -8.66 -27.58
C PRO A 170 38.92 -7.73 -28.36
N PHE A 171 38.57 -8.13 -29.59
CA PHE A 171 37.62 -7.40 -30.43
C PHE A 171 36.29 -7.18 -29.70
N LEU A 172 35.84 -5.92 -29.63
CA LEU A 172 34.57 -5.55 -29.02
C LEU A 172 33.46 -5.64 -30.08
N GLU A 173 32.54 -6.58 -29.92
CA GLU A 173 31.34 -6.70 -30.77
C GLU A 173 30.07 -6.52 -29.92
N LEU A 174 29.09 -5.79 -30.44
CA LEU A 174 27.80 -5.61 -29.77
C LEU A 174 26.90 -6.84 -30.04
N PRO A 175 26.35 -7.49 -28.99
CA PRO A 175 25.53 -8.69 -29.14
C PRO A 175 24.16 -8.37 -29.74
N ASP A 176 23.62 -9.24 -30.58
CA ASP A 176 22.31 -9.03 -31.20
C ASP A 176 21.18 -8.87 -30.18
N LEU A 177 20.38 -7.81 -30.35
CA LEU A 177 19.22 -7.53 -29.51
C LEU A 177 18.06 -8.46 -29.88
N GLN A 178 17.77 -9.45 -29.04
CA GLN A 178 16.58 -10.28 -29.18
C GLN A 178 15.38 -9.59 -28.53
N ILE A 179 14.40 -9.18 -29.35
CA ILE A 179 13.15 -8.61 -28.88
C ILE A 179 12.12 -9.74 -28.77
N PRO A 180 11.58 -10.04 -27.58
CA PRO A 180 10.58 -11.10 -27.42
C PRO A 180 9.32 -10.79 -28.25
N GLY A 181 9.00 -11.66 -29.21
CA GLY A 181 7.86 -11.47 -30.11
C GLY A 181 6.49 -11.71 -29.48
N TYR A 182 6.42 -12.49 -28.39
CA TYR A 182 5.15 -12.89 -27.76
C TYR A 182 4.90 -12.20 -26.42
N LEU A 183 3.63 -11.97 -26.12
CA LEU A 183 3.16 -11.52 -24.81
C LEU A 183 2.73 -12.72 -23.96
N PRO A 184 2.96 -12.69 -22.63
CA PRO A 184 2.21 -13.53 -21.72
C PRO A 184 0.72 -13.18 -21.85
N GLN A 185 -0.12 -14.20 -22.05
CA GLN A 185 -1.56 -14.01 -22.09
C GLN A 185 -2.03 -13.56 -20.70
N PHE A 186 -2.60 -12.36 -20.60
CA PHE A 186 -3.16 -11.88 -19.34
C PHE A 186 -4.41 -12.68 -19.02
N SER A 187 -4.38 -13.43 -17.92
CA SER A 187 -5.55 -14.09 -17.36
C SER A 187 -6.10 -13.26 -16.20
N LEU A 188 -7.41 -13.22 -16.10
CA LEU A 188 -8.10 -12.63 -14.95
C LEU A 188 -7.73 -13.42 -13.69
N PRO A 189 -7.30 -12.76 -12.60
CA PRO A 189 -7.07 -13.45 -11.34
C PRO A 189 -8.40 -14.01 -10.81
N GLU A 190 -8.37 -15.24 -10.29
CA GLU A 190 -9.51 -15.80 -9.58
C GLU A 190 -9.61 -15.14 -8.20
N PHE A 191 -10.68 -14.38 -7.98
CA PHE A 191 -10.98 -13.83 -6.67
C PHE A 191 -11.67 -14.89 -5.80
N LYS A 192 -11.03 -15.28 -4.70
CA LYS A 192 -11.70 -16.11 -3.68
C LYS A 192 -12.73 -15.27 -2.95
N ALA A 193 -13.91 -15.85 -2.71
CA ALA A 193 -14.97 -15.25 -1.90
C ALA A 193 -14.38 -14.71 -0.59
N MET A 194 -14.46 -13.40 -0.42
CA MET A 194 -13.97 -12.71 0.77
C MET A 194 -15.16 -12.43 1.68
N SER A 195 -15.09 -12.92 2.92
CA SER A 195 -16.07 -12.65 3.94
C SER A 195 -15.40 -12.02 5.15
N PHE A 196 -15.99 -10.96 5.69
CA PHE A 196 -15.53 -10.33 6.93
C PHE A 196 -16.53 -10.61 8.06
N PRO A 197 -16.04 -10.97 9.27
CA PRO A 197 -16.92 -11.20 10.41
C PRO A 197 -17.39 -9.88 11.02
N VAL A 198 -18.70 -9.75 11.20
CA VAL A 198 -19.33 -8.63 11.92
C VAL A 198 -20.05 -9.18 13.16
N PRO A 199 -19.81 -8.64 14.36
CA PRO A 199 -20.48 -9.11 15.57
C PRO A 199 -21.99 -8.85 15.49
N ALA A 200 -22.78 -9.84 15.93
CA ALA A 200 -24.22 -9.70 16.06
C ALA A 200 -24.59 -8.66 17.14
N LEU A 201 -25.75 -8.01 17.01
CA LEU A 201 -26.28 -7.09 18.02
C LEU A 201 -26.40 -7.81 19.38
N GLY A 202 -26.07 -7.14 20.48
CA GLY A 202 -26.25 -7.68 21.83
C GLY A 202 -27.68 -7.58 22.35
N ASN A 203 -27.95 -8.18 23.51
CA ASN A 203 -29.22 -8.02 24.22
C ASN A 203 -29.21 -6.71 25.01
N ILE A 204 -30.32 -5.97 24.99
CA ILE A 204 -30.51 -4.75 25.77
C ILE A 204 -31.68 -4.99 26.72
N THR A 205 -31.50 -4.77 28.02
CA THR A 205 -32.60 -4.81 28.98
C THR A 205 -32.66 -3.50 29.78
N CYS A 206 -33.87 -3.05 30.07
CA CYS A 206 -34.17 -1.85 30.84
C CYS A 206 -35.21 -2.19 31.91
N ASP A 207 -34.81 -2.10 33.17
CA ASP A 207 -35.73 -2.15 34.31
C ASP A 207 -35.92 -0.73 34.83
N PHE A 208 -37.17 -0.27 34.83
CA PHE A 208 -37.58 1.02 35.35
C PHE A 208 -38.58 0.79 36.48
N SER A 209 -38.33 1.42 37.63
CA SER A 209 -39.22 1.42 38.78
C SER A 209 -39.34 2.84 39.30
N PHE A 210 -40.56 3.35 39.32
CA PHE A 210 -40.91 4.63 39.87
C PHE A 210 -41.97 4.42 40.95
N LYS A 211 -41.68 4.86 42.17
CA LYS A 211 -42.58 4.72 43.31
C LYS A 211 -42.76 6.08 43.97
N SER A 212 -43.98 6.58 43.97
CA SER A 212 -44.38 7.76 44.74
C SER A 212 -45.42 7.37 45.78
N SER A 213 -45.84 8.35 46.58
CA SER A 213 -46.95 8.17 47.54
C SER A 213 -48.30 7.91 46.88
N LEU A 214 -48.46 8.21 45.58
CA LEU A 214 -49.74 8.13 44.88
C LEU A 214 -49.77 7.05 43.80
N ILE A 215 -48.62 6.78 43.17
CA ILE A 215 -48.51 5.92 42.00
C ILE A 215 -47.22 5.09 42.09
N THR A 216 -47.33 3.80 41.80
CA THR A 216 -46.17 2.94 41.52
C THR A 216 -46.22 2.51 40.06
N LEU A 217 -45.12 2.67 39.34
CA LEU A 217 -44.95 2.27 37.95
C LEU A 217 -43.70 1.43 37.83
N ASN A 218 -43.87 0.18 37.39
CA ASN A 218 -42.77 -0.72 37.06
C ASN A 218 -42.86 -1.08 35.59
N THR A 219 -41.74 -0.93 34.89
CA THR A 219 -41.62 -1.26 33.47
C THR A 219 -40.36 -2.07 33.27
N ASN A 220 -40.49 -3.24 32.65
CA ASN A 220 -39.40 -4.05 32.17
C ASN A 220 -39.48 -4.08 30.64
N ALA A 221 -38.41 -3.67 29.98
CA ALA A 221 -38.26 -3.73 28.53
C ALA A 221 -37.00 -4.49 28.18
N GLY A 222 -37.06 -5.36 27.18
CA GLY A 222 -35.93 -6.14 26.72
C GLY A 222 -35.93 -6.29 25.21
N LEU A 223 -34.78 -6.14 24.58
CA LEU A 223 -34.54 -6.45 23.18
C LEU A 223 -33.47 -7.55 23.13
N TYR A 224 -33.86 -8.73 22.65
CA TYR A 224 -33.01 -9.91 22.65
C TYR A 224 -32.69 -10.30 21.22
N ASN A 225 -31.39 -10.47 20.94
CA ASN A 225 -30.89 -10.92 19.65
C ASN A 225 -30.45 -12.39 19.77
N GLN A 226 -31.39 -13.31 19.56
CA GLN A 226 -31.18 -14.76 19.56
C GLN A 226 -31.13 -15.29 18.11
N SER A 227 -32.12 -16.09 17.70
CA SER A 227 -32.34 -16.51 16.30
C SER A 227 -33.05 -15.43 15.50
N ASP A 228 -33.99 -14.75 16.14
CA ASP A 228 -34.72 -13.58 15.65
C ASP A 228 -34.58 -12.43 16.66
N LEU A 229 -34.89 -11.21 16.23
CA LEU A 229 -34.94 -10.05 17.10
C LEU A 229 -36.28 -10.03 17.86
N VAL A 230 -36.24 -10.24 19.17
CA VAL A 230 -37.44 -10.30 20.01
C VAL A 230 -37.49 -9.12 20.97
N ALA A 231 -38.60 -8.40 20.98
CA ALA A 231 -38.87 -7.31 21.91
C ALA A 231 -39.89 -7.74 22.98
N HIS A 232 -39.50 -7.63 24.25
CA HIS A 232 -40.36 -7.81 25.41
C HIS A 232 -40.61 -6.46 26.07
N PHE A 233 -41.87 -6.18 26.39
CA PHE A 233 -42.26 -4.99 27.13
C PHE A 233 -43.38 -5.35 28.09
N VAL A 234 -43.14 -5.17 29.37
CA VAL A 234 -44.10 -5.39 30.45
C VAL A 234 -44.14 -4.13 31.29
N SER A 235 -45.32 -3.55 31.47
CA SER A 235 -45.51 -2.40 32.33
C SER A 235 -46.70 -2.63 33.24
N SER A 236 -46.52 -2.28 34.51
CA SER A 236 -47.55 -2.34 35.54
C SER A 236 -47.61 -1.00 36.27
N SER A 237 -48.81 -0.52 36.49
CA SER A 237 -49.08 0.71 37.23
C SER A 237 -50.10 0.42 38.32
N SER A 238 -49.89 0.96 39.51
CA SER A 238 -50.88 0.97 40.58
C SER A 238 -50.99 2.36 41.17
N SER A 239 -52.21 2.72 41.57
CA SER A 239 -52.48 4.00 42.25
C SER A 239 -53.32 3.76 43.48
N VAL A 240 -53.25 4.69 44.44
CA VAL A 240 -54.00 4.66 45.70
C VAL A 240 -55.42 5.25 45.53
N PHE A 241 -55.81 5.62 44.31
CA PHE A 241 -57.13 6.16 43.95
C PHE A 241 -57.89 5.21 43.04
#